data_AF-A0A0H4VQX3-F1
#
_entry.id   AF-A0A0H4VQX3-F1
#
_cell.length_a   1.000
_cell.length_b   1.000
_cell.length_c   1.000
_cell.angle_alpha   90.00
_cell.angle_beta   90.00
_cell.angle_gamma   90.00
#
_symmetry.space_group_name_H-M   'P 1'
#
loop_
_entity.id
_entity.type
_entity.pdbx_description
1 polymer ?
#
loop_
_entity_poly.entity_id
_entity_poly.type
_entity_poly.pdbx_seq_one_letter_code
_entity_poly.pdbx_strand_id
1 'polypeptide(L)'
;MHTGRFLGLILGISTSLALSAQAQVTETEKEVETAVKETHEPAVEQELRTFKEWVRLQSDKISTTTRAEWPTIKSDFARQSNKIESGFQSLSESSKRDFLELKTRFQELESKPMADEVPLQAEEVKLREKDLLGSFGNVRNISPIHMREAYITFMQNVRAKRPTWTSRDWDYADYILQNLGKRKAAVEEKLSTLDEIKIRTLIGEFYTLRSGQEFKEQQKAKNK
;
A
#
# COMPACT_ATOMS: atom_id res chain seq x y z
N MET A 1 54.90 21.75 4.80
CA MET A 1 56.00 21.65 3.82
C MET A 1 55.39 21.52 2.43
N HIS A 2 55.73 22.48 1.55
CA HIS A 2 55.63 22.45 0.08
C HIS A 2 56.19 21.11 -0.48
N THR A 3 55.90 20.56 -1.66
CA THR A 3 55.63 21.08 -3.02
C THR A 3 55.46 19.89 -3.97
N GLY A 4 54.93 20.11 -5.18
CA GLY A 4 55.23 19.32 -6.39
C GLY A 4 54.09 19.36 -7.41
N ARG A 5 53.96 20.37 -8.28
CA ARG A 5 54.63 20.61 -9.59
C ARG A 5 54.55 19.42 -10.56
N PHE A 6 53.86 19.60 -11.68
CA PHE A 6 54.38 19.32 -13.04
C PHE A 6 53.71 20.25 -14.06
N LEU A 7 54.52 20.71 -15.03
CA LEU A 7 54.31 21.80 -15.98
C LEU A 7 54.98 21.38 -17.30
N GLY A 8 54.38 21.73 -18.43
CA GLY A 8 54.91 21.59 -19.81
C GLY A 8 53.78 21.20 -20.76
N LEU A 9 53.23 22.03 -21.68
CA LEU A 9 53.77 23.00 -22.65
C LEU A 9 54.76 22.31 -23.61
N ILE A 10 54.50 22.18 -24.93
CA ILE A 10 54.71 23.21 -25.97
C ILE A 10 54.32 22.66 -27.38
N LEU A 11 53.79 23.57 -28.23
CA LEU A 11 53.82 23.75 -29.72
C LEU A 11 53.81 22.53 -30.67
N GLY A 12 53.24 22.55 -31.89
CA GLY A 12 52.69 23.62 -32.73
C GLY A 12 52.93 23.30 -34.23
N ILE A 13 52.04 23.83 -35.09
CA ILE A 13 52.26 24.25 -36.50
C ILE A 13 52.31 23.17 -37.60
N SER A 14 51.37 23.26 -38.57
CA SER A 14 51.60 23.56 -40.02
C SER A 14 50.65 22.85 -41.00
N THR A 15 50.43 23.57 -42.09
CA THR A 15 49.30 23.60 -43.02
C THR A 15 49.52 22.83 -44.34
N SER A 16 48.40 22.49 -44.99
CA SER A 16 48.18 22.38 -46.46
C SER A 16 48.75 21.19 -47.25
N LEU A 17 47.89 20.45 -47.97
CA LEU A 17 47.72 20.54 -49.44
C LEU A 17 46.67 19.52 -49.95
N ALA A 18 46.06 19.87 -51.08
CA ALA A 18 44.89 19.23 -51.68
C ALA A 18 45.23 18.26 -52.83
N LEU A 19 44.20 17.46 -53.16
CA LEU A 19 43.76 17.07 -54.52
C LEU A 19 44.33 15.82 -55.20
N SER A 20 43.39 14.99 -55.68
CA SER A 20 43.35 14.08 -56.86
C SER A 20 42.95 12.65 -56.44
N ALA A 21 41.71 12.18 -56.59
CA ALA A 21 40.93 11.84 -57.80
C ALA A 21 41.19 10.41 -58.35
N GLN A 22 40.09 9.63 -58.37
CA GLN A 22 39.77 8.46 -59.23
C GLN A 22 40.65 7.20 -59.08
N ALA A 23 40.17 5.97 -59.28
CA ALA A 23 38.87 5.32 -59.34
C ALA A 23 39.18 3.81 -59.46
N GLN A 24 38.17 3.00 -59.16
CA GLN A 24 37.96 1.62 -59.65
C GLN A 24 38.51 0.40 -58.87
N VAL A 25 37.50 -0.35 -58.40
CA VAL A 25 37.24 -1.78 -58.63
C VAL A 25 37.84 -2.77 -57.63
N THR A 26 36.99 -3.04 -56.64
CA THR A 26 36.46 -4.36 -56.26
C THR A 26 37.42 -5.54 -56.26
N GLU A 27 37.73 -6.02 -55.05
CA GLU A 27 37.80 -7.45 -54.80
C GLU A 27 37.25 -7.75 -53.41
N THR A 28 36.50 -8.85 -53.35
CA THR A 28 35.56 -9.21 -52.30
C THR A 28 36.28 -10.06 -51.26
N GLU A 29 36.35 -9.60 -50.01
CA GLU A 29 36.69 -10.49 -48.90
C GLU A 29 35.62 -10.36 -47.81
N LYS A 30 34.94 -11.48 -47.59
CA LYS A 30 33.89 -11.65 -46.60
C LYS A 30 34.52 -11.68 -45.21
N GLU A 31 34.34 -10.61 -44.44
CA GLU A 31 34.44 -10.67 -43.00
C GLU A 31 33.03 -10.49 -42.43
N VAL A 32 32.46 -11.61 -41.96
CA VAL A 32 31.20 -11.62 -41.22
C VAL A 32 31.53 -11.10 -39.82
N GLU A 33 31.53 -9.78 -39.67
CA GLU A 33 31.37 -9.15 -38.36
C GLU A 33 29.95 -9.47 -37.87
N THR A 34 29.85 -10.46 -37.00
CA THR A 34 28.73 -10.60 -36.07
C THR A 34 28.66 -9.35 -35.21
N ALA A 35 27.95 -8.34 -35.71
CA ALA A 35 27.47 -7.23 -34.93
C ALA A 35 26.60 -7.80 -33.80
N VAL A 36 27.17 -7.85 -32.59
CA VAL A 36 26.41 -8.00 -31.36
C VAL A 36 25.49 -6.80 -31.29
N LYS A 37 24.25 -7.00 -31.75
CA LYS A 37 23.16 -6.06 -31.62
C LYS A 37 22.82 -6.00 -30.14
N GLU A 38 23.55 -5.19 -29.37
CA GLU A 38 23.08 -4.72 -28.07
C GLU A 38 21.77 -4.00 -28.36
N THR A 39 20.68 -4.76 -28.21
CA THR A 39 19.34 -4.26 -28.40
C THR A 39 19.09 -3.37 -27.20
N HIS A 40 19.46 -2.10 -27.35
CA HIS A 40 19.24 -1.09 -26.35
C HIS A 40 17.72 -0.95 -26.21
N GLU A 41 17.20 -1.56 -25.17
CA GLU A 41 15.78 -1.56 -24.90
C GLU A 41 15.33 -0.12 -24.63
N PRO A 42 14.23 0.35 -25.26
CA PRO A 42 13.77 1.70 -25.06
C PRO A 42 13.38 1.92 -23.59
N ALA A 43 13.68 3.09 -23.05
CA ALA A 43 13.48 3.41 -21.63
C ALA A 43 12.05 3.09 -21.13
N VAL A 44 11.03 3.25 -21.99
CA VAL A 44 9.63 2.95 -21.67
C VAL A 44 9.37 1.47 -21.38
N GLU A 45 10.12 0.55 -21.98
CA GLU A 45 9.99 -0.90 -21.71
C GLU A 45 10.56 -1.25 -20.33
N GLN A 46 11.64 -0.56 -19.93
CA GLN A 46 12.19 -0.65 -18.58
C GLN A 46 11.25 -0.07 -17.53
N GLU A 47 10.58 1.05 -17.84
CA GLU A 47 9.54 1.63 -16.99
C GLU A 47 8.35 0.66 -16.81
N LEU A 48 7.89 0.01 -17.89
CA LEU A 48 6.83 -0.99 -17.81
C LEU A 48 7.22 -2.18 -16.92
N ARG A 49 8.45 -2.69 -17.01
CA ARG A 49 8.91 -3.76 -16.10
C ARG A 49 8.88 -3.33 -14.64
N THR A 50 9.38 -2.13 -14.36
CA THR A 50 9.37 -1.57 -13.00
C THR A 50 7.94 -1.41 -12.50
N PHE A 51 7.04 -0.97 -13.37
CA PHE A 51 5.63 -0.82 -13.06
C PHE A 51 4.94 -2.17 -12.80
N LYS A 52 5.22 -3.21 -13.60
CA LYS A 52 4.70 -4.57 -13.39
C LYS A 52 5.07 -5.11 -12.01
N GLU A 53 6.34 -4.97 -11.61
CA GLU A 53 6.77 -5.38 -10.27
C GLU A 53 6.10 -4.55 -9.17
N TRP A 54 5.97 -3.24 -9.37
CA TRP A 54 5.26 -2.39 -8.41
C TRP A 54 3.78 -2.81 -8.26
N VAL A 55 3.05 -3.03 -9.36
CA VAL A 55 1.64 -3.47 -9.30
C VAL A 55 1.50 -4.82 -8.61
N ARG A 56 2.43 -5.76 -8.85
CA ARG A 56 2.47 -7.05 -8.15
C ARG A 56 2.59 -6.86 -6.64
N LEU A 57 3.55 -6.04 -6.20
CA LEU A 57 3.78 -5.73 -4.78
C LEU A 57 2.59 -5.02 -4.12
N GLN A 58 1.87 -4.17 -4.85
CA GLN A 58 0.65 -3.53 -4.33
C GLN A 58 -0.51 -4.52 -4.27
N SER A 59 -0.68 -5.39 -5.27
CA SER A 59 -1.75 -6.39 -5.31
C SER A 59 -1.67 -7.34 -4.12
N ASP A 60 -0.47 -7.77 -3.73
CA ASP A 60 -0.23 -8.61 -2.54
C ASP A 60 -0.61 -7.88 -1.23
N LYS A 61 -0.58 -6.54 -1.21
CA LYS A 61 -0.89 -5.70 -0.05
C LYS A 61 -2.34 -5.23 -0.03
N ILE A 62 -3.07 -5.30 -1.14
CA ILE A 62 -4.43 -4.76 -1.29
C ILE A 62 -5.44 -5.43 -0.36
N SER A 63 -5.28 -6.72 -0.04
CA SER A 63 -6.12 -7.40 0.96
C SER A 63 -6.01 -6.79 2.37
N THR A 64 -4.94 -6.04 2.62
CA THR A 64 -4.64 -5.35 3.89
C THR A 64 -4.54 -3.84 3.75
N THR A 65 -4.82 -3.30 2.56
CA THR A 65 -4.68 -1.86 2.28
C THR A 65 -5.75 -1.09 3.03
N THR A 66 -5.29 -0.08 3.77
CA THR A 66 -6.15 0.77 4.57
C THR A 66 -6.77 1.89 3.73
N ARG A 67 -7.91 2.45 4.16
CA ARG A 67 -8.53 3.62 3.51
C ARG A 67 -7.58 4.82 3.40
N ALA A 68 -6.65 4.96 4.34
CA ALA A 68 -5.65 6.02 4.32
C ALA A 68 -4.57 5.83 3.24
N GLU A 69 -4.25 4.58 2.88
CA GLU A 69 -3.23 4.25 1.87
C GLU A 69 -3.78 4.29 0.43
N TRP A 70 -5.10 4.11 0.26
CA TRP A 70 -5.72 4.00 -1.05
C TRP A 70 -5.53 5.23 -1.97
N PRO A 71 -5.68 6.48 -1.50
CA PRO A 71 -5.44 7.66 -2.33
C PRO A 71 -3.99 7.74 -2.83
N THR A 72 -3.01 7.37 -2.00
CA THR A 72 -1.59 7.33 -2.38
C THR A 72 -1.36 6.28 -3.47
N ILE A 73 -1.93 5.07 -3.30
CA ILE A 73 -1.83 4.00 -4.31
C ILE A 73 -2.41 4.42 -5.66
N LYS A 74 -3.57 5.11 -5.67
CA LYS A 74 -4.16 5.66 -6.89
C LYS A 74 -3.29 6.71 -7.56
N SER A 75 -2.76 7.64 -6.77
CA SER A 75 -1.86 8.69 -7.26
C SER A 75 -0.58 8.10 -7.86
N ASP A 76 0.00 7.10 -7.20
CA ASP A 76 1.19 6.38 -7.69
C ASP A 76 0.91 5.62 -8.98
N PHE A 77 -0.21 4.88 -9.03
CA PHE A 77 -0.63 4.19 -10.24
C PHE A 77 -0.80 5.18 -11.41
N ALA A 78 -1.54 6.27 -11.19
CA ALA A 78 -1.76 7.29 -12.21
C ALA A 78 -0.43 7.91 -12.70
N ARG A 79 0.48 8.21 -11.78
CA ARG A 79 1.81 8.76 -12.11
C ARG A 79 2.63 7.80 -12.97
N GLN A 80 2.72 6.53 -12.59
CA GLN A 80 3.50 5.53 -13.36
C GLN A 80 2.82 5.21 -14.70
N SER A 81 1.49 5.11 -14.71
CA SER A 81 0.71 4.90 -15.93
C SER A 81 0.95 6.04 -16.93
N ASN A 82 0.94 7.29 -16.49
CA ASN A 82 1.15 8.45 -17.36
C ASN A 82 2.56 8.48 -17.99
N LYS A 83 3.59 7.99 -17.28
CA LYS A 83 4.95 7.87 -17.83
C LYS A 83 4.96 6.88 -19.00
N ILE A 84 4.41 5.69 -18.79
CA ILE A 84 4.34 4.65 -19.82
C ILE A 84 3.45 5.11 -20.99
N GLU A 85 2.33 5.77 -20.72
CA GLU A 85 1.40 6.26 -21.74
C GLU A 85 2.09 7.22 -22.73
N SER A 86 3.01 8.06 -22.25
CA SER A 86 3.75 9.01 -23.09
C SER A 86 4.67 8.33 -24.11
N GLY A 87 5.13 7.11 -23.82
CA GLY A 87 5.93 6.26 -24.71
C GLY A 87 5.15 5.07 -25.27
N PHE A 88 3.82 5.04 -25.16
CA PHE A 88 3.04 3.84 -25.48
C PHE A 88 3.23 3.34 -26.92
N GLN A 89 3.46 4.25 -27.86
CA GLN A 89 3.68 3.90 -29.27
C GLN A 89 5.03 3.22 -29.54
N SER A 90 6.03 3.45 -28.69
CA SER A 90 7.34 2.81 -28.81
C SER A 90 7.44 1.49 -28.04
N LEU A 91 6.37 1.08 -27.35
CA LEU A 91 6.27 -0.25 -26.76
C LEU A 91 6.10 -1.32 -27.85
N SER A 92 6.64 -2.50 -27.57
CA SER A 92 6.32 -3.72 -28.30
C SER A 92 4.84 -4.09 -28.17
N GLU A 93 4.31 -4.87 -29.12
CA GLU A 93 2.92 -5.33 -29.09
C GLU A 93 2.60 -6.23 -27.89
N SER A 94 3.59 -6.95 -27.35
CA SER A 94 3.44 -7.63 -26.05
C SER A 94 3.29 -6.64 -24.90
N SER A 95 4.15 -5.64 -24.85
CA SER A 95 4.18 -4.67 -23.76
C SER A 95 2.96 -3.75 -23.75
N LYS A 96 2.42 -3.40 -24.92
CA LYS A 96 1.13 -2.69 -25.03
C LYS A 96 -0.01 -3.50 -24.39
N ARG A 97 -0.08 -4.79 -24.69
CA ARG A 97 -1.10 -5.69 -24.11
C ARG A 97 -0.94 -5.80 -22.60
N ASP A 98 0.28 -6.01 -22.12
CA ASP A 98 0.59 -6.09 -20.69
C ASP A 98 0.17 -4.81 -19.96
N PHE A 99 0.50 -3.63 -20.52
CA PHE A 99 0.14 -2.36 -19.93
C PHE A 99 -1.38 -2.15 -19.84
N LEU A 100 -2.11 -2.46 -20.92
CA LEU A 100 -3.57 -2.38 -20.92
C LEU A 100 -4.20 -3.34 -19.90
N GLU A 101 -3.66 -4.56 -19.79
CA GLU A 101 -4.11 -5.53 -18.79
C GLU A 101 -3.88 -5.03 -17.36
N LEU A 102 -2.74 -4.40 -17.07
CA LEU A 102 -2.48 -3.78 -15.77
C LEU A 102 -3.51 -2.69 -15.44
N LYS A 103 -3.85 -1.85 -16.43
CA LYS A 103 -4.88 -0.81 -16.26
C LYS A 103 -6.25 -1.41 -15.97
N THR A 104 -6.67 -2.43 -16.72
CA THR A 104 -7.93 -3.12 -16.47
C THR A 104 -7.96 -3.75 -15.08
N ARG A 105 -6.92 -4.49 -14.70
CA ARG A 105 -6.83 -5.11 -13.37
C ARG A 105 -6.88 -4.06 -12.26
N PHE A 106 -6.21 -2.92 -12.43
CA PHE A 106 -6.25 -1.85 -11.45
C PHE A 106 -7.65 -1.22 -11.36
N GLN A 107 -8.32 -0.97 -12.48
CA GLN A 107 -9.71 -0.48 -12.48
C GLN A 107 -10.68 -1.44 -11.80
N GLU A 108 -10.51 -2.76 -12.02
CA GLU A 108 -11.28 -3.78 -11.30
C GLU A 108 -11.01 -3.70 -9.78
N LEU A 109 -9.77 -3.49 -9.37
CA LEU A 109 -9.42 -3.27 -7.96
C LEU A 109 -10.03 -1.97 -7.42
N GLU A 110 -10.07 -0.90 -8.20
CA GLU A 110 -10.77 0.35 -7.85
C GLU A 110 -12.27 0.20 -7.69
N SER A 111 -12.87 -0.69 -8.48
CA SER A 111 -14.30 -0.99 -8.39
C SER A 111 -14.67 -1.88 -7.21
N LYS A 112 -13.69 -2.54 -6.57
CA LYS A 112 -13.94 -3.35 -5.39
C LYS A 112 -14.24 -2.43 -4.21
N PRO A 113 -15.35 -2.67 -3.48
CA PRO A 113 -15.66 -1.90 -2.30
C PRO A 113 -14.51 -2.05 -1.30
N MET A 114 -14.08 -0.92 -0.73
CA MET A 114 -13.09 -0.93 0.34
C MET A 114 -13.63 -1.74 1.52
N ALA A 115 -12.74 -2.24 2.39
CA ALA A 115 -13.15 -3.04 3.53
C ALA A 115 -14.28 -2.33 4.32
N ASP A 116 -14.10 -1.09 4.72
CA ASP A 116 -15.10 -0.30 5.44
C ASP A 116 -16.44 -0.10 4.70
N GLU A 117 -16.50 -0.29 3.38
CA GLU A 117 -17.74 -0.24 2.56
C GLU A 117 -18.45 -1.59 2.50
N VAL A 118 -17.74 -2.70 2.75
CA VAL A 118 -18.34 -4.02 2.88
C VAL A 118 -18.95 -4.16 4.27
N PRO A 119 -20.28 -4.44 4.38
CA PRO A 119 -20.93 -4.67 5.66
C PRO A 119 -20.21 -5.75 6.47
N LEU A 120 -20.14 -5.55 7.79
CA LEU A 120 -19.60 -6.56 8.69
C LEU A 120 -20.39 -7.87 8.53
N GLN A 121 -19.66 -8.98 8.38
CA GLN A 121 -20.29 -10.27 8.15
C GLN A 121 -20.89 -10.78 9.46
N ALA A 122 -22.20 -11.08 9.45
CA ALA A 122 -22.93 -11.43 10.67
C ALA A 122 -22.35 -12.66 11.41
N GLU A 123 -21.80 -13.64 10.68
CA GLU A 123 -21.19 -14.80 11.32
C GLU A 123 -19.84 -14.47 11.96
N GLU A 124 -19.02 -13.67 11.28
CA GLU A 124 -17.77 -13.17 11.85
C GLU A 124 -18.03 -12.28 13.07
N VAL A 125 -19.07 -11.44 13.05
CA VAL A 125 -19.50 -10.66 14.23
C VAL A 125 -19.72 -11.56 15.43
N LYS A 126 -20.45 -12.69 15.29
CA LYS A 126 -20.69 -13.61 16.40
C LYS A 126 -19.40 -14.26 16.92
N LEU A 127 -18.51 -14.65 16.01
CA LEU A 127 -17.21 -15.20 16.37
C LEU A 127 -16.38 -14.19 17.17
N ARG A 128 -16.35 -12.93 16.70
CA ARG A 128 -15.66 -11.83 17.39
C ARG A 128 -16.33 -11.45 18.70
N GLU A 129 -17.65 -11.46 18.79
CA GLU A 129 -18.37 -11.25 20.06
C GLU A 129 -17.96 -12.32 21.09
N LYS A 130 -17.95 -13.60 20.71
CA LYS A 130 -17.50 -14.68 21.58
C LYS A 130 -16.02 -14.52 21.98
N ASP A 131 -15.17 -14.15 21.04
CA ASP A 131 -13.73 -13.98 21.27
C ASP A 131 -13.40 -12.79 22.18
N LEU A 132 -14.08 -11.66 22.01
CA LEU A 132 -13.81 -10.43 22.77
C LEU A 132 -14.57 -10.37 24.09
N LEU A 133 -15.75 -10.99 24.19
CA LEU A 133 -16.59 -10.93 25.39
C LEU A 133 -16.57 -12.20 26.22
N GLY A 134 -15.99 -13.30 25.71
CA GLY A 134 -15.91 -14.57 26.43
C GLY A 134 -17.29 -15.11 26.82
N SER A 135 -17.51 -15.29 28.12
CA SER A 135 -18.81 -15.73 28.69
C SER A 135 -19.94 -14.73 28.42
N PHE A 136 -19.63 -13.47 28.10
CA PHE A 136 -20.59 -12.42 27.77
C PHE A 136 -20.87 -12.29 26.27
N GLY A 137 -20.46 -13.29 25.46
CA GLY A 137 -20.62 -13.29 23.99
C GLY A 137 -22.06 -13.15 23.48
N ASN A 138 -23.08 -13.32 24.34
CA ASN A 138 -24.46 -12.93 24.02
C ASN A 138 -24.82 -11.61 24.72
N VAL A 139 -24.51 -10.50 24.06
CA VAL A 139 -24.66 -9.14 24.59
C VAL A 139 -26.08 -8.84 25.09
N ARG A 140 -27.10 -9.35 24.40
CA ARG A 140 -28.51 -9.10 24.73
C ARG A 140 -28.90 -9.63 26.11
N ASN A 141 -28.20 -10.66 26.58
CA ASN A 141 -28.52 -11.36 27.83
C ASN A 141 -27.67 -10.92 29.02
N ILE A 142 -26.75 -9.97 28.85
CA ILE A 142 -25.91 -9.49 29.95
C ILE A 142 -26.80 -8.78 30.98
N SER A 143 -26.84 -9.24 32.22
CA SER A 143 -27.62 -8.58 33.28
C SER A 143 -26.91 -7.31 33.78
N PRO A 144 -27.63 -6.38 34.45
CA PRO A 144 -27.05 -5.11 34.91
C PRO A 144 -25.79 -5.30 35.78
N ILE A 145 -25.84 -6.26 36.71
CA ILE A 145 -24.72 -6.58 37.62
C ILE A 145 -23.47 -7.09 36.89
N HIS A 146 -23.60 -7.61 35.67
CA HIS A 146 -22.50 -8.11 34.87
C HIS A 146 -22.03 -7.12 33.80
N MET A 147 -22.68 -5.96 33.65
CA MET A 147 -22.32 -4.99 32.62
C MET A 147 -20.88 -4.51 32.76
N ARG A 148 -20.46 -4.13 33.98
CA ARG A 148 -19.08 -3.69 34.23
C ARG A 148 -18.07 -4.76 33.82
N GLU A 149 -18.32 -6.01 34.22
CA GLU A 149 -17.41 -7.13 33.93
C GLU A 149 -17.32 -7.44 32.43
N ALA A 150 -18.43 -7.33 31.70
CA ALA A 150 -18.43 -7.47 30.24
C ALA A 150 -17.54 -6.43 29.55
N TYR A 151 -17.59 -5.15 29.97
CA TYR A 151 -16.69 -4.11 29.45
C TYR A 151 -15.23 -4.33 29.84
N ILE A 152 -14.97 -4.84 31.06
CA ILE A 152 -13.61 -5.20 31.51
C ILE A 152 -13.06 -6.31 30.62
N THR A 153 -13.83 -7.38 30.44
CA THR A 153 -13.46 -8.54 29.60
C THR A 153 -13.18 -8.09 28.16
N PHE A 154 -14.09 -7.29 27.58
CA PHE A 154 -13.90 -6.68 26.26
C PHE A 154 -12.55 -5.98 26.15
N MET A 155 -12.26 -5.05 27.06
CA MET A 155 -11.03 -4.26 27.00
C MET A 155 -9.77 -5.07 27.30
N GLN A 156 -9.82 -6.07 28.17
CA GLN A 156 -8.70 -7.00 28.37
C GLN A 156 -8.34 -7.72 27.07
N ASN A 157 -9.35 -8.24 26.36
CA ASN A 157 -9.15 -8.94 25.10
C ASN A 157 -8.68 -8.01 23.98
N VAL A 158 -9.24 -6.80 23.89
CA VAL A 158 -8.75 -5.76 22.96
C VAL A 158 -7.27 -5.48 23.19
N ARG A 159 -6.85 -5.25 24.44
CA ARG A 159 -5.44 -4.97 24.76
C ARG A 159 -4.51 -6.12 24.38
N ALA A 160 -4.94 -7.36 24.63
CA ALA A 160 -4.16 -8.55 24.33
C ALA A 160 -4.01 -8.78 22.82
N LYS A 161 -5.07 -8.56 22.05
CA LYS A 161 -5.14 -8.95 20.63
C LYS A 161 -4.77 -7.83 19.66
N ARG A 162 -4.90 -6.55 20.05
CA ARG A 162 -4.61 -5.39 19.18
C ARG A 162 -3.24 -5.39 18.50
N PRO A 163 -2.14 -5.99 19.02
CA PRO A 163 -0.86 -5.96 18.33
C PRO A 163 -0.88 -6.62 16.94
N THR A 164 -1.83 -7.53 16.69
CA THR A 164 -1.97 -8.25 15.42
C THR A 164 -3.20 -7.83 14.63
N TRP A 165 -3.90 -6.76 15.04
CA TRP A 165 -5.14 -6.33 14.41
C TRP A 165 -4.90 -5.50 13.14
N THR A 166 -5.74 -5.77 12.15
CA THR A 166 -5.96 -4.94 10.97
C THR A 166 -7.01 -3.86 11.26
N SER A 167 -7.17 -2.88 10.38
CA SER A 167 -8.25 -1.88 10.49
C SER A 167 -9.62 -2.54 10.57
N ARG A 168 -9.82 -3.67 9.89
CA ARG A 168 -11.06 -4.44 9.93
C ARG A 168 -11.36 -5.00 11.32
N ASP A 169 -10.34 -5.50 12.02
CA ASP A 169 -10.52 -6.03 13.38
C ASP A 169 -10.99 -4.92 14.34
N TRP A 170 -10.50 -3.69 14.15
CA TRP A 170 -10.97 -2.52 14.89
C TRP A 170 -12.44 -2.19 14.60
N ASP A 171 -12.90 -2.32 13.35
CA ASP A 171 -14.31 -2.12 13.01
C ASP A 171 -15.23 -3.16 13.67
N TYR A 172 -14.82 -4.43 13.67
CA TYR A 172 -15.56 -5.47 14.41
C TYR A 172 -15.61 -5.17 15.91
N ALA A 173 -14.47 -4.79 16.51
CA ALA A 173 -14.43 -4.46 17.93
C ALA A 173 -15.28 -3.25 18.29
N ASP A 174 -15.30 -2.21 17.45
CA ASP A 174 -16.14 -1.02 17.66
C ASP A 174 -17.64 -1.35 17.51
N TYR A 175 -18.01 -2.16 16.52
CA TYR A 175 -19.39 -2.64 16.39
C TYR A 175 -19.86 -3.39 17.64
N ILE A 176 -19.00 -4.26 18.20
CA ILE A 176 -19.27 -4.99 19.44
C ILE A 176 -19.40 -4.04 20.63
N LEU A 177 -18.51 -3.03 20.72
CA LEU A 177 -18.58 -2.00 21.74
C LEU A 177 -19.87 -1.18 21.66
N GLN A 178 -20.33 -0.84 20.46
CA GLN A 178 -21.62 -0.18 20.24
C GLN A 178 -22.79 -1.06 20.68
N ASN A 179 -22.75 -2.37 20.43
CA ASN A 179 -23.76 -3.32 20.92
C ASN A 179 -23.78 -3.39 22.46
N LEU A 180 -22.61 -3.45 23.10
CA LEU A 180 -22.50 -3.31 24.56
C LEU A 180 -23.10 -1.98 25.03
N GLY A 181 -22.86 -0.89 24.31
CA GLY A 181 -23.43 0.44 24.59
C GLY A 181 -24.95 0.45 24.56
N LYS A 182 -25.56 -0.17 23.53
CA LYS A 182 -27.02 -0.34 23.44
C LYS A 182 -27.56 -1.15 24.60
N ARG A 183 -26.87 -2.24 24.97
CA ARG A 183 -27.27 -3.05 26.13
C ARG A 183 -27.17 -2.27 27.43
N LYS A 184 -26.07 -1.53 27.64
CA LYS A 184 -25.87 -0.66 28.80
C LYS A 184 -27.01 0.33 28.94
N ALA A 185 -27.36 1.05 27.86
CA ALA A 185 -28.44 2.02 27.88
C ALA A 185 -29.78 1.39 28.30
N ALA A 186 -30.07 0.17 27.83
CA ALA A 186 -31.28 -0.57 28.20
C ALA A 186 -31.34 -1.01 29.68
N VAL A 187 -30.23 -0.94 30.43
CA VAL A 187 -30.16 -1.32 31.85
C VAL A 187 -29.57 -0.24 32.74
N GLU A 188 -29.43 0.98 32.23
CA GLU A 188 -28.64 2.05 32.85
C GLU A 188 -29.15 2.43 34.23
N GLU A 189 -30.48 2.48 34.43
CA GLU A 189 -31.11 2.79 35.71
C GLU A 189 -30.75 1.82 36.85
N LYS A 190 -30.22 0.64 36.52
CA LYS A 190 -29.81 -0.40 37.46
C LYS A 190 -28.29 -0.44 37.68
N LEU A 191 -27.54 0.47 37.07
CA LEU A 191 -26.09 0.58 37.24
C LEU A 191 -25.76 1.52 38.39
N SER A 192 -24.72 1.20 39.15
CA SER A 192 -24.18 2.16 40.11
C SER A 192 -23.40 3.25 39.38
N THR A 193 -23.28 4.43 39.99
CA THR A 193 -22.43 5.52 39.45
C THR A 193 -20.99 5.05 39.22
N LEU A 194 -20.46 4.17 40.09
CA LEU A 194 -19.13 3.58 39.91
C LEU A 194 -19.05 2.64 38.71
N ASP A 195 -20.12 1.89 38.39
CA ASP A 195 -20.18 1.08 37.17
C ASP A 195 -20.07 1.97 35.95
N GLU A 196 -20.87 3.04 35.90
CA GLU A 196 -20.89 3.94 34.76
C GLU A 196 -19.57 4.67 34.53
N ILE A 197 -18.94 5.16 35.59
CA ILE A 197 -17.63 5.82 35.50
C ILE A 197 -16.61 4.83 34.93
N LYS A 198 -16.56 3.61 35.47
CA LYS A 198 -15.63 2.59 34.99
C LYS A 198 -15.87 2.25 33.52
N ILE A 199 -17.12 2.08 33.12
CA ILE A 199 -17.50 1.80 31.73
C ILE A 199 -17.09 2.96 30.81
N ARG A 200 -17.36 4.22 31.19
CA ARG A 200 -16.94 5.41 30.42
C ARG A 200 -15.43 5.47 30.24
N THR A 201 -14.65 5.19 31.29
CA THR A 201 -13.18 5.13 31.19
C THR A 201 -12.72 4.06 30.20
N LEU A 202 -13.33 2.87 30.23
CA LEU A 202 -13.00 1.77 29.32
C LEU A 202 -13.34 2.10 27.86
N ILE A 203 -14.49 2.76 27.62
CA ILE A 203 -14.87 3.26 26.30
C ILE A 203 -13.86 4.31 25.79
N GLY A 204 -13.49 5.28 26.63
CA GLY A 204 -12.51 6.30 26.26
C GLY A 204 -11.13 5.71 25.93
N GLU A 205 -10.71 4.68 26.68
CA GLU A 205 -9.48 3.95 26.38
C GLU A 205 -9.54 3.23 25.03
N PHE A 206 -10.65 2.56 24.71
CA PHE A 206 -10.83 1.93 23.40
C PHE A 206 -10.62 2.92 22.26
N TYR A 207 -11.31 4.06 22.31
CA TYR A 207 -11.20 5.08 21.25
C TYR A 207 -9.80 5.70 21.20
N THR A 208 -9.13 5.88 22.33
CA THR A 208 -7.73 6.33 22.37
C THR A 208 -6.81 5.34 21.64
N LEU A 209 -6.98 4.03 21.87
CA LEU A 209 -6.21 3.00 21.18
C LEU A 209 -6.50 2.96 19.68
N ARG A 210 -7.77 3.04 19.29
CA ARG A 210 -8.21 3.05 17.89
C ARG A 210 -7.63 4.26 17.15
N SER A 211 -7.78 5.46 17.68
CA SER A 211 -7.23 6.67 17.05
C SER A 211 -5.70 6.64 16.96
N GLY A 212 -5.03 6.04 17.95
CA GLY A 212 -3.58 5.80 17.89
C GLY A 212 -3.17 4.85 16.74
N GLN A 213 -3.98 3.85 16.43
CA GLN A 213 -3.78 2.98 15.28
C GLN A 213 -4.03 3.71 13.96
N GLU A 214 -5.15 4.42 13.84
CA GLU A 214 -5.51 5.19 12.65
C GLU A 214 -4.42 6.22 12.32
N PHE A 215 -3.87 6.89 13.34
CA PHE A 215 -2.74 7.79 13.17
C PHE A 215 -1.50 7.07 12.61
N LYS A 216 -1.14 5.89 13.14
CA LYS A 216 -0.01 5.09 12.64
C LYS A 216 -0.21 4.68 11.18
N GLU A 217 -1.42 4.30 10.80
CA GLU A 217 -1.77 3.93 9.42
C GLU A 217 -1.61 5.14 8.49
N GLN A 218 -2.10 6.31 8.89
CA GLN A 218 -1.92 7.56 8.14
C GLN A 218 -0.44 7.95 7.99
N GLN A 219 0.38 7.79 9.03
CA GLN A 219 1.82 8.09 8.94
C GLN A 219 2.55 7.12 8.00
N LYS A 220 2.20 5.82 8.04
CA LYS A 220 2.73 4.83 7.09
C LYS A 220 2.34 5.16 5.65
N ALA A 221 1.12 5.63 5.42
CA ALA A 221 0.65 6.05 4.11
C ALA A 221 1.38 7.28 3.57
N LYS A 222 1.83 8.19 4.45
CA LYS A 222 2.58 9.41 4.09
C LYS A 222 4.07 9.18 3.83
N ASN A 223 4.66 8.16 4.46
CA ASN A 223 6.10 7.88 4.41
C ASN A 223 6.48 6.80 3.37
N LYS A 224 5.51 6.31 2.58
CA LYS A 224 5.71 5.44 1.43
C LYS A 224 5.67 6.28 0.16
#